data_AF-A0A059LLZ9-F1
#
_entry.id   AF-A0A059LLZ9-F1
#
_cell.length_a   1.000
_cell.length_b   1.000
_cell.length_c   1.000
_cell.angle_alpha   90.00
_cell.angle_beta   90.00
_cell.angle_gamma   90.00
#
_symmetry.space_group_name_H-M   'P 1'
#
loop_
_entity.id
_entity.type
_entity.pdbx_description
1 polymer ?
#
loop_
_entity_poly.entity_id
_entity_poly.type
_entity_poly.pdbx_seq_one_letter_code
_entity_poly.pdbx_strand_id
1 'polypeptide(L)'
;MEEFIVPEGPGKMFTKEMAPPSARIDPRDAAWLATNLSLVEQYRETVAQRTREIRRLAKLAIASVQRCAFAEADGRIAEVEKAAMEVRCIVSAHPHLYSGTLSAAMEEYVEAVLFRHYVEEQRILPSTAIPLATSEQYMAGLMDVAGELGRFSLVRTSNPQWTAHVYGTIASVYTTYSEMDSRNEPGRRKCDVLRYMLRAMGIQMGERPTLDPFQAAGPPPEGIDLRLQQEGVPALEQQAGGAGKQRYVVPASLYAPRELFSRLPTEFERAHDEFQGREPQV
;
A
#
# COMPACT_ATOMS: atom_id res chain seq x y z
N MET A 1 0.24 79.33 -9.43
CA MET A 1 1.41 78.56 -9.87
C MET A 1 2.12 78.13 -8.59
N GLU A 2 1.81 76.92 -8.13
CA GLU A 2 2.48 76.33 -6.97
C GLU A 2 3.90 75.92 -7.36
N GLU A 3 4.89 76.39 -6.61
CA GLU A 3 6.27 75.92 -6.70
C GLU A 3 6.34 74.48 -6.16
N PHE A 4 6.56 73.54 -7.07
CA PHE A 4 6.83 72.15 -6.75
C PHE A 4 8.29 72.04 -6.29
N ILE A 5 8.52 72.09 -4.97
CA ILE A 5 9.82 71.76 -4.38
C ILE A 5 10.04 70.27 -4.58
N VAL A 6 10.90 69.91 -5.52
CA VAL A 6 11.40 68.55 -5.69
C VAL A 6 12.28 68.23 -4.48
N PRO A 7 11.94 67.24 -3.64
CA PRO A 7 12.81 66.87 -2.53
C PRO A 7 14.11 66.31 -3.11
N GLU A 8 15.25 66.77 -2.62
CA GLU A 8 16.55 66.20 -2.98
C GLU A 8 16.49 64.68 -2.77
N GLY A 9 16.75 63.93 -3.85
CA GLY A 9 16.76 62.47 -3.83
C GLY A 9 17.72 61.92 -2.78
N PRO A 10 17.61 60.62 -2.42
CA PRO A 10 18.35 60.03 -1.31
C PRO A 10 19.85 60.31 -1.45
N GLY A 11 20.31 61.28 -0.65
CA GLY A 11 21.67 61.77 -0.69
C GLY A 11 22.67 60.65 -0.38
N LYS A 12 23.62 60.48 -1.30
CA LYS A 12 25.03 60.08 -1.03
C LYS A 12 25.28 58.95 -0.01
N MET A 13 24.44 57.92 0.09
CA MET A 13 24.78 56.73 0.92
C MET A 13 25.75 55.76 0.23
N PHE A 14 25.94 55.87 -1.09
CA PHE A 14 26.72 54.89 -1.89
C PHE A 14 27.91 55.49 -2.65
N THR A 15 28.36 56.70 -2.31
CA THR A 15 29.45 57.39 -3.05
C THR A 15 30.84 57.18 -2.47
N LYS A 16 31.01 56.30 -1.48
CA LYS A 16 32.33 55.89 -1.01
C LYS A 16 32.64 54.54 -1.63
N GLU A 17 33.77 54.43 -2.32
CA GLU A 17 34.31 53.16 -2.81
C GLU A 17 34.26 52.15 -1.64
N MET A 18 33.31 51.22 -1.68
CA MET A 18 33.15 50.22 -0.63
C MET A 18 34.35 49.31 -0.73
N ALA A 19 35.20 49.32 0.29
CA ALA A 19 36.24 48.32 0.45
C ALA A 19 35.63 46.92 0.25
N PRO A 20 36.33 45.98 -0.41
CA PRO A 20 35.80 44.65 -0.65
C PRO A 20 35.27 44.07 0.67
N PRO A 21 34.11 43.37 0.65
CA PRO A 21 33.42 42.96 1.86
C PRO A 21 34.40 42.25 2.80
N SER A 22 34.57 42.83 4.00
CA SER A 22 35.43 42.28 5.05
C SER A 22 34.82 41.03 5.69
N ALA A 23 33.49 40.90 5.61
CA ALA A 23 32.77 39.70 6.01
C ALA A 23 32.91 38.62 4.92
N ARG A 24 33.89 37.74 5.10
CA ARG A 24 34.02 36.48 4.35
C ARG A 24 33.57 35.34 5.24
N ILE A 25 32.99 34.29 4.65
CA ILE A 25 32.73 33.03 5.37
C ILE A 25 34.09 32.50 5.87
N ASP A 26 34.17 32.06 7.13
CA ASP A 26 35.38 31.45 7.69
C ASP A 26 35.77 30.25 6.80
N PRO A 27 37.01 30.15 6.30
CA PRO A 27 37.42 29.06 5.42
C PRO A 27 37.18 27.65 6.00
N ARG A 28 37.26 27.50 7.33
CA ARG A 28 36.97 26.23 8.03
C ARG A 28 35.48 25.93 8.00
N ASP A 29 34.65 26.95 8.21
CA ASP A 29 33.20 26.84 8.12
C ASP A 29 32.77 26.51 6.69
N ALA A 30 33.35 27.17 5.68
CA ALA A 30 33.11 26.86 4.28
C ALA A 30 33.47 25.41 3.90
N ALA A 31 34.61 24.91 4.39
CA ALA A 31 35.02 23.52 4.16
C ALA A 31 34.10 22.51 4.84
N TRP A 32 33.66 22.81 6.07
CA TRP A 32 32.69 21.99 6.79
C TRP A 32 31.33 22.00 6.08
N LEU A 33 30.83 23.16 5.67
CA LEU A 33 29.58 23.32 4.92
C LEU A 33 29.61 22.52 3.63
N ALA A 34 30.69 22.60 2.85
CA ALA A 34 30.84 21.83 1.62
C ALA A 34 30.78 20.31 1.88
N THR A 35 31.47 19.84 2.92
CA THR A 35 31.46 18.43 3.31
C THR A 35 30.06 17.97 3.75
N ASN A 36 29.42 18.76 4.61
CA ASN A 36 28.09 18.44 5.14
C ASN A 36 27.03 18.44 4.04
N LEU A 37 27.03 19.43 3.15
CA LEU A 37 26.11 19.49 2.00
C LEU A 37 26.30 18.29 1.06
N SER A 38 27.55 17.90 0.79
CA SER A 38 27.85 16.73 -0.04
C SER A 38 27.34 15.43 0.60
N LEU A 39 27.51 15.27 1.92
CA LEU A 39 27.03 14.09 2.64
C LEU A 39 25.50 14.00 2.64
N VAL A 40 24.81 15.12 2.87
CA VAL A 40 23.33 15.16 2.82
C VAL A 40 22.82 14.83 1.42
N GLU A 41 23.51 15.25 0.37
CA GLU A 41 23.12 14.91 -1.00
C GLU A 41 23.28 13.40 -1.29
N GLN A 42 24.34 12.76 -0.78
CA GLN A 42 24.50 11.30 -0.86
C GLN A 42 23.38 10.56 -0.14
N TYR A 43 22.97 11.04 1.05
CA TYR A 43 21.83 10.48 1.75
C TYR A 43 20.53 10.65 0.99
N ARG A 44 20.29 11.82 0.36
CA ARG A 44 19.13 12.07 -0.48
C ARG A 44 19.07 11.09 -1.66
N GLU A 45 20.19 10.89 -2.35
CA GLU A 45 20.29 9.96 -3.47
C GLU A 45 20.02 8.51 -3.02
N THR A 46 20.62 8.10 -1.90
CA THR A 46 20.41 6.77 -1.31
C THR A 46 18.94 6.55 -0.96
N VAL A 47 18.31 7.49 -0.25
CA VAL A 47 16.88 7.42 0.09
C VAL A 47 16.01 7.33 -1.16
N ALA A 48 16.30 8.15 -2.19
CA ALA A 48 15.55 8.12 -3.44
C ALA A 48 15.70 6.78 -4.18
N GLN A 49 16.90 6.21 -4.22
CA GLN A 49 17.16 4.91 -4.83
C GLN A 49 16.43 3.79 -4.10
N ARG A 50 16.57 3.72 -2.78
CA ARG A 50 15.91 2.70 -1.94
C ARG A 50 14.40 2.83 -1.97
N THR A 51 13.86 4.05 -2.01
CA THR A 51 12.41 4.29 -2.17
C THR A 51 11.88 3.67 -3.46
N ARG A 52 12.58 3.86 -4.60
CA ARG A 52 12.20 3.24 -5.88
C ARG A 52 12.27 1.72 -5.82
N GLU A 53 13.27 1.18 -5.12
CA GLU A 53 13.45 -0.24 -4.92
C GLU A 53 12.32 -0.87 -4.07
N ILE A 54 12.02 -0.28 -2.90
CA ILE A 54 10.90 -0.65 -2.02
C ILE A 54 9.61 -0.74 -2.84
N ARG A 55 9.28 0.35 -3.55
CA ARG A 55 8.07 0.44 -4.35
C ARG A 55 8.00 -0.66 -5.41
N ARG A 56 9.08 -0.83 -6.18
CA ARG A 56 9.15 -1.84 -7.24
C ARG A 56 8.99 -3.26 -6.68
N LEU A 57 9.69 -3.59 -5.59
CA LEU A 57 9.65 -4.92 -4.98
C LEU A 57 8.29 -5.22 -4.33
N ALA A 58 7.67 -4.23 -3.69
CA ALA A 58 6.32 -4.36 -3.11
C ALA A 58 5.28 -4.71 -4.19
N LYS A 59 5.25 -3.99 -5.32
CA LYS A 59 4.38 -4.33 -6.46
C LYS A 59 4.62 -5.72 -7.00
N LEU A 60 5.89 -6.13 -7.10
CA LEU A 60 6.23 -7.47 -7.54
C LEU A 60 5.85 -8.55 -6.52
N ALA A 61 5.84 -8.22 -5.22
CA ALA A 61 5.37 -9.12 -4.17
C ALA A 61 3.86 -9.30 -4.27
N ILE A 62 3.08 -8.20 -4.36
CA ILE A 62 1.63 -8.22 -4.59
C ILE A 62 1.31 -9.06 -5.82
N ALA A 63 1.94 -8.77 -6.97
CA ALA A 63 1.77 -9.55 -8.19
C ALA A 63 2.09 -11.04 -7.97
N SER A 64 3.14 -11.39 -7.22
CA SER A 64 3.44 -12.80 -6.88
C SER A 64 2.35 -13.45 -6.03
N VAL A 65 1.81 -12.75 -5.04
CA VAL A 65 0.68 -13.24 -4.23
C VAL A 65 -0.53 -13.51 -5.13
N GLN A 66 -0.85 -12.60 -6.05
CA GLN A 66 -1.96 -12.79 -6.99
C GLN A 66 -1.85 -14.09 -7.78
N ARG A 67 -0.63 -14.51 -8.18
CA ARG A 67 -0.36 -15.77 -8.90
C ARG A 67 -0.02 -16.96 -8.00
N CYS A 68 -0.25 -16.84 -6.70
CA CYS A 68 0.05 -17.87 -5.70
C CYS A 68 1.54 -18.28 -5.64
N ALA A 69 2.44 -17.40 -6.08
CA ALA A 69 3.89 -17.60 -6.02
C ALA A 69 4.44 -17.11 -4.67
N PHE A 70 4.00 -17.76 -3.59
CA PHE A 70 4.19 -17.26 -2.21
C PHE A 70 5.65 -17.15 -1.80
N ALA A 71 6.48 -18.15 -2.09
CA ALA A 71 7.91 -18.09 -1.75
C ALA A 71 8.65 -16.91 -2.44
N GLU A 72 8.21 -16.53 -3.64
CA GLU A 72 8.75 -15.39 -4.38
C GLU A 72 8.26 -14.06 -3.77
N ALA A 73 7.01 -14.00 -3.32
CA ALA A 73 6.47 -12.86 -2.58
C ALA A 73 7.22 -12.66 -1.25
N ASP A 74 7.40 -13.74 -0.47
CA ASP A 74 8.10 -13.71 0.82
C ASP A 74 9.55 -13.22 0.65
N GLY A 75 10.25 -13.72 -0.38
CA GLY A 75 11.60 -13.26 -0.70
C GLY A 75 11.64 -11.77 -1.06
N ARG A 76 10.66 -11.26 -1.79
CA ARG A 76 10.57 -9.83 -2.13
C ARG A 76 10.25 -8.95 -0.94
N ILE A 77 9.33 -9.39 -0.08
CA ILE A 77 8.99 -8.68 1.16
C ILE A 77 10.23 -8.56 2.04
N ALA A 78 11.02 -9.64 2.18
CA ALA A 78 12.26 -9.60 2.95
C ALA A 78 13.27 -8.58 2.38
N GLU A 79 13.40 -8.45 1.06
CA GLU A 79 14.26 -7.42 0.45
C GLU A 79 13.71 -6.01 0.63
N VAL A 80 12.38 -5.83 0.59
CA VAL A 80 11.73 -4.55 0.93
C VAL A 80 12.06 -4.14 2.37
N GLU A 81 11.95 -5.06 3.32
CA GLU A 81 12.21 -4.78 4.73
C GLU A 81 13.66 -4.35 4.99
N LYS A 82 14.63 -4.97 4.30
CA LYS A 82 16.04 -4.55 4.35
C LYS A 82 16.21 -3.12 3.84
N ALA A 83 15.64 -2.80 2.67
CA ALA A 83 15.73 -1.46 2.10
C ALA A 83 15.01 -0.41 2.95
N ALA A 84 13.84 -0.75 3.50
CA ALA A 84 13.07 0.12 4.39
C ALA A 84 13.81 0.39 5.71
N MET A 85 14.50 -0.62 6.25
CA MET A 85 15.34 -0.46 7.44
C MET A 85 16.49 0.52 7.20
N GLU A 86 17.18 0.42 6.06
CA GLU A 86 18.27 1.32 5.67
C GLU A 86 17.77 2.77 5.57
N VAL A 87 16.66 2.98 4.88
CA VAL A 87 16.03 4.31 4.74
C VAL A 87 15.58 4.86 6.09
N ARG A 88 14.98 4.03 6.95
CA ARG A 88 14.54 4.44 8.28
C ARG A 88 15.68 4.99 9.12
N CYS A 89 16.85 4.35 9.09
CA CYS A 89 18.03 4.84 9.79
C CYS A 89 18.44 6.24 9.29
N ILE A 90 18.53 6.44 7.98
CA ILE A 90 18.93 7.73 7.38
C ILE A 90 17.93 8.84 7.74
N VAL A 91 16.63 8.57 7.56
CA VAL A 91 15.56 9.55 7.80
C VAL A 91 15.39 9.87 9.28
N SER A 92 15.62 8.90 10.18
CA SER A 92 15.61 9.17 11.62
C SER A 92 16.66 10.20 12.04
N ALA A 93 17.84 10.17 11.41
CA ALA A 93 18.91 11.15 11.61
C ALA A 93 18.68 12.45 10.81
N HIS A 94 17.99 12.37 9.67
CA HIS A 94 17.73 13.51 8.77
C HIS A 94 16.23 13.56 8.37
N PRO A 95 15.34 14.02 9.27
CA PRO A 95 13.88 13.95 9.03
C PRO A 95 13.39 14.68 7.76
N HIS A 96 14.10 15.72 7.32
CA HIS A 96 13.81 16.47 6.11
C HIS A 96 14.02 15.66 4.81
N LEU A 97 14.65 14.49 4.87
CA LEU A 97 14.78 13.56 3.76
C LEU A 97 13.56 12.64 3.60
N TYR A 98 12.63 12.63 4.58
CA TYR A 98 11.35 11.95 4.41
C TYR A 98 10.51 12.66 3.35
N SER A 99 9.96 11.89 2.42
CA SER A 99 9.22 12.40 1.29
C SER A 99 7.88 11.69 1.12
N GLY A 100 6.93 12.33 0.44
CA GLY A 100 5.66 11.71 0.08
C GLY A 100 5.83 10.47 -0.80
N THR A 101 6.89 10.42 -1.61
CA THR A 101 7.21 9.23 -2.43
C THR A 101 7.68 8.05 -1.59
N LEU A 102 8.44 8.31 -0.51
CA LEU A 102 8.77 7.29 0.48
C LEU A 102 7.52 6.81 1.22
N SER A 103 6.63 7.73 1.63
CA SER A 103 5.37 7.37 2.26
C SER A 103 4.54 6.42 1.39
N ALA A 104 4.34 6.77 0.12
CA ALA A 104 3.61 5.93 -0.82
C ALA A 104 4.28 4.56 -1.08
N ALA A 105 5.62 4.51 -1.08
CA ALA A 105 6.33 3.24 -1.19
C ALA A 105 6.13 2.34 0.04
N MET A 106 6.05 2.94 1.24
CA MET A 106 5.75 2.21 2.48
C MET A 106 4.29 1.76 2.54
N GLU A 107 3.33 2.52 1.97
CA GLU A 107 1.94 2.06 1.80
C GLU A 107 1.87 0.77 0.97
N GLU A 108 2.55 0.72 -0.17
CA GLU A 108 2.63 -0.48 -1.03
C GLU A 108 3.32 -1.65 -0.30
N TYR A 109 4.30 -1.39 0.56
CA TYR A 109 4.91 -2.41 1.42
C TYR A 109 3.89 -3.00 2.40
N VAL A 110 3.12 -2.16 3.08
CA VAL A 110 2.07 -2.62 4.02
C VAL A 110 1.04 -3.46 3.27
N GLU A 111 0.57 -3.00 2.11
CA GLU A 111 -0.34 -3.76 1.25
C GLU A 111 0.23 -5.14 0.92
N ALA A 112 1.50 -5.23 0.50
CA ALA A 112 2.14 -6.50 0.16
C ALA A 112 2.18 -7.48 1.35
N VAL A 113 2.56 -7.00 2.55
CA VAL A 113 2.61 -7.82 3.78
C VAL A 113 1.22 -8.29 4.18
N LEU A 114 0.26 -7.37 4.24
CA LEU A 114 -1.13 -7.68 4.61
C LEU A 114 -1.76 -8.66 3.62
N PHE A 115 -1.56 -8.45 2.31
CA PHE A 115 -2.16 -9.30 1.30
C PHE A 115 -1.58 -10.72 1.36
N ARG A 116 -0.26 -10.82 1.45
CA ARG A 116 0.43 -12.10 1.56
C ARG A 116 -0.07 -12.88 2.77
N HIS A 117 -0.13 -12.22 3.93
CA HIS A 117 -0.57 -12.81 5.18
C HIS A 117 -2.04 -13.24 5.12
N TYR A 118 -2.92 -12.36 4.63
CA TYR A 118 -4.35 -12.62 4.59
C TYR A 118 -4.71 -13.80 3.68
N VAL A 119 -4.06 -13.94 2.53
CA VAL A 119 -4.32 -15.07 1.61
C VAL A 119 -4.01 -16.44 2.26
N GLU A 120 -3.09 -16.48 3.22
CA GLU A 120 -2.73 -17.71 3.93
C GLU A 120 -3.56 -17.92 5.20
N GLU A 121 -3.75 -16.87 5.98
CA GLU A 121 -4.24 -16.96 7.36
C GLU A 121 -5.66 -16.40 7.54
N GLN A 122 -6.22 -15.80 6.49
CA GLN A 122 -7.58 -15.26 6.44
C GLN A 122 -7.90 -14.22 7.52
N ARG A 123 -6.85 -13.53 8.02
CA ARG A 123 -6.91 -12.51 9.07
C ARG A 123 -6.05 -11.31 8.71
N ILE A 124 -6.45 -10.12 9.17
CA ILE A 124 -5.64 -8.90 9.05
C ILE A 124 -4.61 -8.90 10.19
N LEU A 125 -3.34 -8.65 9.85
CA LEU A 125 -2.29 -8.46 10.86
C LEU A 125 -2.52 -7.15 11.62
N PRO A 126 -2.29 -7.07 12.94
CA PRO A 126 -2.34 -5.79 13.63
C PRO A 126 -1.18 -4.88 13.17
N SER A 127 -1.36 -3.56 13.27
CA SER A 127 -0.31 -2.59 12.88
C SER A 127 1.00 -2.76 13.66
N THR A 128 0.93 -3.25 14.89
CA THR A 128 2.10 -3.58 15.72
C THR A 128 2.98 -4.68 15.14
N ALA A 129 2.44 -5.52 14.23
CA ALA A 129 3.21 -6.53 13.52
C ALA A 129 4.00 -5.98 12.32
N ILE A 130 3.76 -4.71 11.92
CA ILE A 130 4.46 -4.04 10.81
C ILE A 130 5.16 -2.77 11.33
N PRO A 131 6.20 -2.90 12.19
CA PRO A 131 6.81 -1.78 12.92
C PRO A 131 7.62 -0.82 12.04
N LEU A 132 7.79 -1.12 10.75
CA LEU A 132 8.43 -0.23 9.79
C LEU A 132 7.48 0.83 9.23
N ALA A 133 6.17 0.62 9.36
CA ALA A 133 5.16 1.54 8.85
C ALA A 133 4.60 2.44 9.96
N THR A 134 4.25 3.68 9.61
CA THR A 134 3.47 4.56 10.47
C THR A 134 2.00 4.13 10.49
N SER A 135 1.22 4.59 11.48
CA SER A 135 -0.22 4.32 11.53
C SER A 135 -0.97 4.82 10.30
N GLU A 136 -0.54 5.94 9.71
CA GLU A 136 -1.10 6.49 8.47
C GLU A 136 -0.82 5.59 7.27
N GLN A 137 0.44 5.15 7.11
CA GLN A 137 0.84 4.24 6.04
C GLN A 137 0.14 2.88 6.18
N TYR A 138 0.01 2.40 7.42
CA TYR A 138 -0.69 1.16 7.69
C TYR A 138 -2.15 1.24 7.29
N MET A 139 -2.85 2.30 7.69
CA MET A 139 -4.25 2.49 7.34
C MET A 139 -4.42 2.64 5.82
N ALA A 140 -3.55 3.42 5.18
CA ALA A 140 -3.62 3.62 3.73
C ALA A 140 -3.33 2.33 2.95
N GLY A 141 -2.38 1.50 3.39
CA GLY A 141 -2.10 0.19 2.80
C GLY A 141 -3.19 -0.85 3.09
N LEU A 142 -3.85 -0.79 4.26
CA LEU A 142 -5.01 -1.64 4.58
C LEU A 142 -6.19 -1.34 3.65
N MET A 143 -6.40 -0.07 3.29
CA MET A 143 -7.43 0.31 2.33
C MET A 143 -7.12 -0.23 0.92
N ASP A 144 -5.86 -0.19 0.50
CA ASP A 144 -5.46 -0.74 -0.81
C ASP A 144 -5.56 -2.27 -0.83
N VAL A 145 -5.18 -2.94 0.28
CA VAL A 145 -5.26 -4.40 0.38
C VAL A 145 -6.70 -4.90 0.25
N ALA A 146 -7.66 -4.16 0.80
CA ALA A 146 -9.07 -4.51 0.66
C ALA A 146 -9.48 -4.54 -0.81
N GLY A 147 -8.99 -3.60 -1.62
CA GLY A 147 -9.09 -3.59 -3.10
C GLY A 147 -8.55 -4.86 -3.75
N GLU A 148 -7.32 -5.22 -3.40
CA GLU A 148 -6.66 -6.41 -3.94
C GLU A 148 -7.34 -7.72 -3.53
N LEU A 149 -7.88 -7.81 -2.31
CA LEU A 149 -8.64 -8.96 -1.84
C LEU A 149 -9.93 -9.14 -2.65
N GLY A 150 -10.67 -8.06 -2.90
CA GLY A 150 -11.86 -8.11 -3.74
C GLY A 150 -11.51 -8.61 -5.15
N ARG A 151 -10.48 -8.02 -5.78
CA ARG A 151 -10.00 -8.45 -7.10
C ARG A 151 -9.55 -9.91 -7.11
N PHE A 152 -8.82 -10.34 -6.08
CA PHE A 152 -8.38 -11.72 -5.95
C PHE A 152 -9.56 -12.68 -5.81
N SER A 153 -10.53 -12.37 -4.96
CA SER A 153 -11.72 -13.19 -4.72
C SER A 153 -12.57 -13.36 -5.97
N LEU A 154 -12.78 -12.27 -6.71
CA LEU A 154 -13.61 -12.27 -7.91
C LEU A 154 -12.98 -13.04 -9.07
N VAL A 155 -11.66 -12.94 -9.24
CA VAL A 155 -10.95 -13.51 -10.39
C VAL A 155 -10.47 -14.94 -10.15
N ARG A 156 -10.08 -15.31 -8.92
CA ARG A 156 -9.25 -16.52 -8.69
C ARG A 156 -9.98 -17.68 -8.06
N THR A 157 -10.92 -17.42 -7.16
CA THR A 157 -11.38 -18.47 -6.24
C THR A 157 -12.66 -19.16 -6.71
N SER A 158 -13.54 -18.48 -7.47
CA SER A 158 -14.89 -18.97 -7.83
C SER A 158 -15.63 -19.65 -6.67
N ASN A 159 -15.29 -19.31 -5.43
CA ASN A 159 -15.73 -19.97 -4.21
C ASN A 159 -16.62 -18.99 -3.44
N PRO A 160 -17.93 -19.28 -3.31
CA PRO A 160 -18.87 -18.39 -2.63
C PRO A 160 -18.52 -18.11 -1.17
N GLN A 161 -17.99 -19.10 -0.44
CA GLN A 161 -17.64 -18.95 0.98
C GLN A 161 -16.44 -18.01 1.15
N TRP A 162 -15.42 -18.18 0.30
CA TRP A 162 -14.28 -17.26 0.28
C TRP A 162 -14.70 -15.83 -0.06
N THR A 163 -15.56 -15.68 -1.08
CA THR A 163 -16.08 -14.35 -1.47
C THR A 163 -16.86 -13.69 -0.35
N ALA A 164 -17.70 -14.43 0.37
CA ALA A 164 -18.42 -13.91 1.54
C ALA A 164 -17.47 -13.52 2.67
N HIS A 165 -16.41 -14.29 2.93
CA HIS A 165 -15.40 -13.98 3.95
C HIS A 165 -14.62 -12.69 3.61
N VAL A 166 -14.18 -12.57 2.36
CA VAL A 166 -13.50 -11.37 1.86
C VAL A 166 -14.43 -10.16 1.91
N TYR A 167 -15.69 -10.32 1.52
CA TYR A 167 -16.70 -9.26 1.61
C TYR A 167 -16.85 -8.76 3.05
N GLY A 168 -17.03 -9.66 4.02
CA GLY A 168 -17.14 -9.30 5.43
C GLY A 168 -15.90 -8.58 5.96
N THR A 169 -14.71 -8.99 5.51
CA THR A 169 -13.45 -8.33 5.88
C THR A 169 -13.39 -6.90 5.32
N ILE A 170 -13.69 -6.71 4.03
CA ILE A 170 -13.70 -5.38 3.39
C ILE A 170 -14.74 -4.47 4.07
N ALA A 171 -15.92 -5.01 4.39
CA ALA A 171 -16.96 -4.28 5.11
C ALA A 171 -16.46 -3.82 6.48
N SER A 172 -15.79 -4.71 7.24
CA SER A 172 -15.19 -4.34 8.52
C SER A 172 -14.16 -3.21 8.38
N VAL A 173 -13.25 -3.30 7.39
CA VAL A 173 -12.24 -2.25 7.13
C VAL A 173 -12.92 -0.90 6.82
N TYR A 174 -13.92 -0.92 5.95
CA TYR A 174 -14.67 0.27 5.55
C TYR A 174 -15.40 0.92 6.74
N THR A 175 -16.07 0.12 7.58
CA THR A 175 -16.74 0.60 8.80
C THR A 175 -15.74 1.22 9.76
N THR A 176 -14.66 0.49 10.09
CA THR A 176 -13.62 0.99 11.00
C THR A 176 -13.04 2.31 10.51
N TYR A 177 -12.71 2.43 9.23
CA TYR A 177 -12.19 3.69 8.70
C TYR A 177 -13.23 4.82 8.79
N SER A 178 -14.48 4.55 8.44
CA SER A 178 -15.56 5.55 8.42
C SER A 178 -15.84 6.11 9.82
N GLU A 179 -15.69 5.29 10.86
CA GLU A 179 -15.84 5.69 12.26
C GLU A 179 -14.70 6.60 12.77
N MET A 180 -13.53 6.56 12.15
CA MET A 180 -12.34 7.32 12.60
C MET A 180 -12.38 8.83 12.27
N ASP A 181 -13.46 9.34 11.66
CA ASP A 181 -13.64 10.76 11.23
C ASP A 181 -12.34 11.39 10.66
N SER A 182 -11.69 10.66 9.75
CA SER A 182 -10.44 11.15 9.17
C SER A 182 -10.73 12.26 8.16
N ARG A 183 -10.15 13.44 8.38
CA ARG A 183 -10.25 14.57 7.43
C ARG A 183 -9.34 14.42 6.20
N ASN A 184 -8.79 13.23 5.98
CA ASN A 184 -7.81 12.97 4.93
C ASN A 184 -8.48 12.69 3.58
N GLU A 185 -8.37 13.65 2.65
CA GLU A 185 -8.99 13.60 1.33
C GLU A 185 -8.59 12.35 0.50
N PRO A 186 -7.30 11.98 0.36
CA PRO A 186 -6.88 10.71 -0.23
C PRO A 186 -7.59 9.48 0.33
N GLY A 187 -7.75 9.41 1.66
CA GLY A 187 -8.36 8.25 2.28
C GLY A 187 -9.88 8.18 2.10
N ARG A 188 -10.57 9.32 1.98
CA ARG A 188 -11.99 9.36 1.57
C ARG A 188 -12.19 8.74 0.18
N ARG A 189 -11.30 9.04 -0.77
CA ARG A 189 -11.35 8.44 -2.12
C ARG A 189 -11.16 6.93 -2.07
N LYS A 190 -10.20 6.44 -1.27
CA LYS A 190 -10.02 4.99 -1.05
C LYS A 190 -11.27 4.36 -0.42
N CYS A 191 -11.95 5.03 0.51
CA CYS A 191 -13.23 4.57 1.06
C CYS A 191 -14.34 4.46 0.02
N ASP A 192 -14.45 5.44 -0.87
CA ASP A 192 -15.44 5.41 -1.94
C ASP A 192 -15.21 4.20 -2.84
N VAL A 193 -13.95 3.92 -3.22
CA VAL A 193 -13.56 2.73 -3.99
C VAL A 193 -14.00 1.44 -3.27
N LEU A 194 -13.75 1.31 -1.96
CA LEU A 194 -14.20 0.14 -1.20
C LEU A 194 -15.73 0.01 -1.19
N ARG A 195 -16.45 1.12 -1.05
CA ARG A 195 -17.93 1.13 -1.11
C ARG A 195 -18.45 0.60 -2.45
N TYR A 196 -17.85 1.02 -3.56
CA TYR A 196 -18.22 0.52 -4.88
C TYR A 196 -17.91 -0.97 -5.04
N MET A 197 -16.76 -1.41 -4.56
CA MET A 197 -16.37 -2.82 -4.62
C MET A 197 -17.29 -3.72 -3.77
N LEU A 198 -17.66 -3.28 -2.57
CA LEU A 198 -18.67 -3.98 -1.76
C LEU A 198 -19.99 -4.11 -2.53
N ARG A 199 -20.47 -3.05 -3.18
CA ARG A 199 -21.69 -3.13 -4.01
C ARG A 199 -21.55 -4.16 -5.14
N ALA A 200 -20.43 -4.16 -5.85
CA ALA A 200 -20.19 -5.10 -6.94
C ALA A 200 -20.17 -6.56 -6.44
N MET A 201 -19.47 -6.82 -5.33
CA MET A 201 -19.43 -8.15 -4.70
C MET A 201 -20.80 -8.59 -4.20
N GLY A 202 -21.59 -7.71 -3.58
CA GLY A 202 -22.95 -7.99 -3.11
C GLY A 202 -23.88 -8.45 -4.24
N ILE A 203 -23.85 -7.75 -5.38
CA ILE A 203 -24.62 -8.14 -6.58
C ILE A 203 -24.26 -9.56 -7.04
N GLN A 204 -22.96 -9.89 -7.08
CA GLN A 204 -22.50 -11.22 -7.48
C GLN A 204 -22.91 -12.33 -6.50
N MET A 205 -23.02 -12.02 -5.21
CA MET A 205 -23.52 -12.95 -4.20
C MET A 205 -25.05 -13.13 -4.24
N GLY A 206 -25.76 -12.44 -5.13
CA GLY A 206 -27.22 -12.51 -5.22
C GLY A 206 -27.94 -11.65 -4.18
N GLU A 207 -27.23 -10.78 -3.47
CA GLU A 207 -27.84 -9.76 -2.63
C GLU A 207 -28.45 -8.68 -3.52
N ARG A 208 -29.70 -8.29 -3.26
CA ARG A 208 -30.28 -7.13 -3.95
C ARG A 208 -29.46 -5.89 -3.57
N PRO A 209 -29.22 -4.95 -4.50
CA PRO A 209 -28.49 -3.69 -4.24
C PRO A 209 -29.31 -2.70 -3.40
N THR A 210 -30.03 -3.20 -2.39
CA THR A 210 -30.88 -2.45 -1.46
C THR A 210 -30.23 -2.30 -0.08
N LEU A 211 -29.04 -2.86 0.14
CA LEU A 211 -28.44 -2.91 1.47
C LEU A 211 -27.36 -1.85 1.61
N ASP A 212 -27.57 -0.96 2.57
CA ASP A 212 -26.47 -0.34 3.29
C ASP A 212 -25.64 -1.49 3.89
N PRO A 213 -24.39 -1.72 3.45
CA PRO A 213 -23.60 -2.92 3.82
C PRO A 213 -23.36 -3.06 5.34
N PHE A 214 -23.74 -2.04 6.12
CA PHE A 214 -23.63 -1.96 7.57
C PHE A 214 -24.78 -2.62 8.35
N GLN A 215 -25.91 -2.95 7.73
CA GLN A 215 -27.01 -3.65 8.43
C GLN A 215 -26.96 -5.17 8.29
N ALA A 216 -26.23 -5.71 7.31
CA ALA A 216 -26.23 -7.13 6.97
C ALA A 216 -25.03 -7.92 7.54
N ALA A 217 -23.95 -7.26 7.93
CA ALA A 217 -22.81 -7.91 8.57
C ALA A 217 -23.12 -8.16 10.06
N GLY A 218 -23.75 -9.30 10.36
CA GLY A 218 -23.67 -9.88 11.70
C GLY A 218 -22.20 -10.12 12.10
N PRO A 219 -21.90 -10.33 13.40
CA PRO A 219 -20.54 -10.62 13.84
C PRO A 219 -19.97 -11.79 13.02
N PRO A 220 -18.66 -11.76 12.70
CA PRO A 220 -18.04 -12.82 11.91
C PRO A 220 -18.34 -14.18 12.56
N PRO A 221 -18.73 -15.20 11.77
CA PRO A 221 -19.02 -16.51 12.33
C PRO A 221 -17.77 -17.04 13.03
N GLU A 222 -17.87 -17.24 14.35
CA GLU A 222 -16.84 -17.91 15.13
C GLU A 222 -16.74 -19.37 14.67
N GLY A 223 -15.56 -19.75 14.17
CA GLY A 223 -15.23 -21.14 13.90
C GLY A 223 -15.87 -21.72 12.63
N ILE A 224 -15.39 -21.31 11.45
CA ILE A 224 -15.57 -22.13 10.25
C ILE A 224 -14.51 -23.25 10.31
N ASP A 225 -14.87 -24.39 10.92
CA ASP A 225 -14.10 -25.63 10.81
C ASP A 225 -14.35 -26.26 9.43
N LEU A 226 -13.42 -26.04 8.50
CA LEU A 226 -13.46 -26.55 7.13
C LEU A 226 -13.21 -28.07 7.03
N ARG A 227 -13.27 -28.83 8.13
CA ARG A 227 -13.06 -30.29 8.13
C ARG A 227 -14.29 -31.13 7.79
N LEU A 228 -15.47 -30.54 7.62
CA LEU A 228 -16.70 -31.29 7.35
C LEU A 228 -17.19 -31.17 5.91
N GLN A 229 -16.40 -31.64 4.93
CA GLN A 229 -16.90 -32.19 3.66
C GLN A 229 -15.89 -33.20 3.07
N GLN A 230 -15.72 -34.35 3.73
CA GLN A 230 -15.14 -35.54 3.12
C GLN A 230 -16.15 -36.67 3.14
N GLU A 231 -17.07 -36.68 2.17
CA GLU A 231 -17.67 -37.93 1.75
C GLU A 231 -17.04 -38.34 0.42
N GLY A 232 -16.26 -39.43 0.46
CA GLY A 232 -15.97 -40.26 -0.72
C GLY A 232 -14.54 -40.22 -1.28
N VAL A 233 -13.51 -40.60 -0.52
CA VAL A 233 -12.25 -41.18 -1.06
C VAL A 233 -11.69 -42.19 -0.04
N PRO A 234 -11.19 -43.39 -0.41
CA PRO A 234 -10.94 -44.48 0.53
C PRO A 234 -9.70 -44.28 1.39
N ALA A 235 -9.76 -44.86 2.59
CA ALA A 235 -8.75 -44.83 3.64
C ALA A 235 -7.37 -45.31 3.19
N LEU A 236 -6.33 -44.54 3.54
CA LEU A 236 -4.96 -45.01 3.64
C LEU A 236 -4.50 -44.85 5.09
N GLU A 237 -4.21 -45.99 5.71
CA GLU A 237 -3.67 -46.13 7.05
C GLU A 237 -2.25 -45.55 7.17
N GLN A 238 -2.06 -44.84 8.28
CA GLN A 238 -0.87 -44.65 9.13
C GLN A 238 0.53 -44.99 8.55
N GLN A 239 1.47 -44.04 8.66
CA GLN A 239 2.45 -43.99 9.77
C GLN A 239 3.51 -42.88 9.61
N ALA A 240 4.02 -42.44 10.77
CA ALA A 240 5.33 -41.84 11.04
C ALA A 240 5.57 -40.33 10.77
N GLY A 241 5.48 -39.54 11.84
CA GLY A 241 6.64 -38.94 12.51
C GLY A 241 7.55 -37.98 11.72
N GLY A 242 7.61 -36.72 12.15
CA GLY A 242 8.73 -35.83 11.86
C GLY A 242 8.30 -34.39 11.55
N ALA A 243 8.76 -33.44 12.36
CA ALA A 243 8.53 -32.01 12.20
C ALA A 243 8.90 -31.53 10.78
N GLY A 244 7.96 -30.87 10.10
CA GLY A 244 8.19 -30.33 8.76
C GLY A 244 7.12 -29.31 8.38
N LYS A 245 7.56 -28.12 7.96
CA LYS A 245 6.74 -27.03 7.40
C LYS A 245 5.72 -27.62 6.41
N GLN A 246 4.44 -27.56 6.73
CA GLN A 246 3.37 -27.98 5.82
C GLN A 246 3.23 -26.92 4.73
N ARG A 247 3.84 -27.18 3.57
CA ARG A 247 3.51 -26.48 2.32
C ARG A 247 2.11 -26.91 1.91
N TYR A 248 1.16 -25.99 1.95
CA TYR A 248 -0.15 -26.21 1.36
C TYR A 248 -0.01 -26.16 -0.17
N VAL A 249 -0.23 -27.30 -0.83
CA VAL A 249 -0.28 -27.40 -2.28
C VAL A 249 -1.72 -27.14 -2.70
N VAL A 250 -1.96 -26.03 -3.40
CA VAL A 250 -3.29 -25.72 -3.96
C VAL A 250 -3.62 -26.79 -5.03
N PRO A 251 -4.74 -27.51 -4.92
CA PRO A 251 -5.13 -28.54 -5.89
C PRO A 251 -5.17 -28.00 -7.33
N ALA A 252 -4.66 -28.78 -8.28
CA ALA A 252 -4.70 -28.43 -9.71
C ALA A 252 -6.12 -28.19 -10.25
N SER A 253 -7.15 -28.70 -9.56
CA SER A 253 -8.57 -28.49 -9.85
C SER A 253 -9.08 -27.05 -9.58
N LEU A 254 -8.31 -26.21 -8.87
CA LEU A 254 -8.62 -24.79 -8.66
C LEU A 254 -8.06 -23.87 -9.76
N TYR A 255 -7.35 -24.42 -10.76
CA TYR A 255 -7.02 -23.68 -11.96
C TYR A 255 -8.18 -23.79 -12.95
N ALA A 256 -9.00 -22.73 -13.06
CA ALA A 256 -9.97 -22.65 -14.13
C ALA A 256 -9.26 -22.64 -15.50
N PRO A 257 -9.80 -23.34 -16.53
CA PRO A 257 -9.23 -23.36 -17.87
C PRO A 257 -9.06 -21.95 -18.44
N ARG A 258 -7.98 -21.73 -19.20
CA ARG A 258 -7.62 -20.45 -19.87
C ARG A 258 -8.76 -19.81 -20.67
N GLU A 259 -9.77 -20.58 -21.03
CA GLU A 259 -10.91 -20.19 -21.88
C GLU A 259 -12.00 -19.41 -21.10
N LEU A 260 -12.11 -19.59 -19.77
CA LEU A 260 -13.06 -18.87 -18.90
C LEU A 260 -12.68 -17.40 -18.63
N PHE A 261 -11.42 -17.03 -18.87
CA PHE A 261 -10.91 -15.66 -18.73
C PHE A 261 -11.36 -14.71 -19.86
N SER A 262 -11.97 -15.23 -20.91
CA SER A 262 -12.39 -14.44 -22.08
C SER A 262 -13.75 -13.73 -21.91
N ARG A 263 -14.45 -13.92 -20.78
CA ARG A 263 -15.85 -13.49 -20.61
C ARG A 263 -16.24 -12.90 -19.24
N LEU A 264 -15.29 -12.50 -18.38
CA LEU A 264 -15.60 -11.78 -17.13
C LEU A 264 -15.45 -10.24 -17.29
N PRO A 265 -16.17 -9.42 -16.51
CA PRO A 265 -16.73 -8.17 -17.00
C PRO A 265 -15.70 -7.05 -17.08
N THR A 266 -15.63 -6.46 -18.28
CA THR A 266 -14.91 -5.23 -18.67
C THR A 266 -15.20 -4.00 -17.81
N GLU A 267 -16.04 -4.07 -16.78
CA GLU A 267 -16.41 -2.92 -15.93
C GLU A 267 -15.43 -2.69 -14.77
N PHE A 268 -14.86 -3.74 -14.20
CA PHE A 268 -13.84 -3.59 -13.15
C PHE A 268 -12.53 -3.04 -13.73
N GLU A 269 -12.10 -3.54 -14.89
CA GLU A 269 -10.92 -3.04 -15.59
C GLU A 269 -11.13 -1.61 -16.11
N ARG A 270 -12.33 -1.28 -16.64
CA ARG A 270 -12.66 0.11 -17.01
C ARG A 270 -12.68 1.05 -15.80
N ALA A 271 -13.26 0.65 -14.68
CA ALA A 271 -13.26 1.47 -13.46
C ALA A 271 -11.85 1.64 -12.89
N HIS A 272 -11.00 0.61 -12.99
CA HIS A 272 -9.60 0.67 -12.61
C HIS A 272 -8.77 1.57 -13.55
N ASP A 273 -8.98 1.50 -14.87
CA ASP A 273 -8.26 2.31 -15.85
C ASP A 273 -8.71 3.79 -15.86
N GLU A 274 -10.02 4.03 -15.69
CA GLU A 274 -10.61 5.36 -15.50
C GLU A 274 -10.10 5.99 -14.19
N PHE A 275 -9.93 5.19 -13.13
CA PHE A 275 -9.31 5.60 -11.87
C PHE A 275 -7.80 5.90 -11.98
N GLN A 276 -7.08 5.21 -12.88
CA GLN A 276 -5.66 5.44 -13.17
C GLN A 276 -5.43 6.53 -14.24
N GLY A 277 -6.49 7.16 -14.76
CA GLY A 277 -6.41 8.16 -15.83
C GLY A 277 -5.87 7.62 -17.16
N ARG A 278 -6.00 6.32 -17.40
CA ARG A 278 -5.60 5.68 -18.66
C ARG A 278 -6.83 5.56 -19.54
N GLU A 279 -6.81 6.19 -20.72
CA GLU A 279 -7.89 5.99 -21.67
C GLU A 279 -7.93 4.53 -22.14
N PRO A 280 -9.14 3.96 -22.34
CA PRO A 280 -9.28 2.59 -22.82
C PRO A 280 -8.66 2.46 -24.21
N GLN A 281 -7.71 1.54 -24.36
CA GLN A 281 -7.20 1.18 -25.68
C GLN A 281 -8.29 0.43 -26.45
N VAL A 282 -8.76 1.03 -27.53
CA VAL A 282 -9.72 0.49 -28.51
C VAL A 282 -9.09 -0.65 -29.31
#